data_AF-A0A6I9SGZ4-F1
#
_entry.id   AF-A0A6I9SGZ4-F1
#
_cell.length_a   1.000
_cell.length_b   1.000
_cell.length_c   1.000
_cell.angle_alpha   90.00
_cell.angle_beta   90.00
_cell.angle_gamma   90.00
#
_symmetry.space_group_name_H-M   'P 1'
#
loop_
_entity.id
_entity.type
_entity.pdbx_description
1 polymer ?
#
loop_
_entity_poly.entity_id
_entity_poly.type
_entity_poly.pdbx_seq_one_letter_code
_entity_poly.pdbx_strand_id
1 'polypeptide(L)'
;MAHHTNLPMSSRHLNLKKSFKLGIRSLLTAFSKEDVHKAFSTFTDAERDSLYCIFIQEEFESICHETEVGTALNMVEHLVEEHNLDILSSDKTNIEDIREKITKAKKDEIQHLTSLLLWAEEQNDNMKARIKSLKERRNFPVTADAVEKLRSWNENYERYNSN
;
A
#
# COMPACT_ATOMS: atom_id res chain seq x y z
N MET A 1 5.61 30.34 -21.13
CA MET A 1 7.02 30.76 -20.96
C MET A 1 7.65 29.80 -19.98
N ALA A 2 8.42 28.83 -20.46
CA ALA A 2 9.10 27.86 -19.60
C ALA A 2 10.36 28.52 -19.02
N HIS A 3 10.45 28.60 -17.70
CA HIS A 3 11.65 29.03 -17.01
C HIS A 3 12.72 27.95 -17.17
N HIS A 4 13.65 28.13 -18.11
CA HIS A 4 14.93 27.44 -18.08
C HIS A 4 15.76 28.01 -16.93
N THR A 5 15.53 27.51 -15.72
CA THR A 5 16.46 27.67 -14.63
C THR A 5 17.72 26.89 -15.00
N ASN A 6 18.82 27.61 -15.24
CA ASN A 6 20.16 27.03 -15.31
C ASN A 6 20.49 26.41 -13.95
N LEU A 7 20.08 25.16 -13.75
CA LEU A 7 20.42 24.40 -12.56
C LEU A 7 21.94 24.14 -12.59
N PRO A 8 22.67 24.36 -11.49
CA PRO A 8 24.09 24.02 -11.42
C PRO A 8 24.33 22.57 -11.87
N MET A 9 25.44 22.37 -12.59
CA MET A 9 25.77 21.07 -13.18
C MET A 9 25.81 19.99 -12.10
N SER A 10 24.93 19.00 -12.20
CA SER A 10 24.80 17.95 -11.20
C SER A 10 26.05 17.07 -11.11
N SER A 11 26.23 16.39 -9.96
CA SER A 11 27.39 15.53 -9.75
C SER A 11 27.40 14.37 -10.76
N ARG A 12 26.23 13.88 -11.17
CA ARG A 12 26.11 12.83 -12.19
C ARG A 12 26.53 13.30 -13.57
N HIS A 13 26.13 14.51 -13.97
CA HIS A 13 26.58 15.08 -15.25
C HIS A 13 28.10 15.30 -15.23
N LEU A 14 28.67 15.80 -14.12
CA LEU A 14 30.12 15.92 -13.97
C LEU A 14 30.85 14.58 -14.06
N ASN A 15 30.30 13.54 -13.43
CA ASN A 15 30.85 12.20 -13.45
C ASN A 15 30.80 11.59 -14.86
N LEU A 16 29.73 11.81 -15.63
CA LEU A 16 29.66 11.41 -17.04
C LEU A 16 30.82 12.00 -17.85
N LYS A 17 31.04 13.31 -17.76
CA LYS A 17 32.15 13.99 -18.47
C LYS A 17 33.52 13.47 -18.02
N LYS A 18 33.71 13.23 -16.73
CA LYS A 18 34.96 12.65 -16.19
C LYS A 18 35.19 11.23 -16.71
N SER A 19 34.18 10.38 -16.70
CA SER A 19 34.26 9.00 -17.17
C SER A 19 34.59 8.93 -18.67
N PHE A 20 33.95 9.77 -19.48
CA PHE A 20 34.28 9.87 -20.90
C PHE A 20 35.74 10.28 -21.13
N LYS A 21 36.21 11.34 -20.45
CA LYS A 21 37.61 11.77 -20.53
C LYS A 21 38.59 10.68 -20.11
N LEU A 22 38.27 9.92 -19.07
CA LEU A 22 39.08 8.79 -18.63
C LEU A 22 39.13 7.67 -19.68
N GLY A 23 38.00 7.33 -20.29
CA GLY A 23 37.92 6.31 -21.34
C GLY A 23 38.69 6.68 -22.60
N ILE A 24 38.50 7.90 -23.10
CA ILE A 24 39.23 8.43 -24.27
C ILE A 24 40.73 8.51 -23.99
N ARG A 25 41.15 8.83 -22.75
CA ARG A 25 42.58 8.90 -22.42
C ARG A 25 43.31 7.60 -22.72
N SER A 26 42.68 6.46 -22.46
CA SER A 26 43.25 5.14 -22.78
C SER A 26 43.42 4.94 -24.29
N LEU A 27 42.47 5.43 -25.10
CA LEU A 27 42.55 5.39 -26.55
C LEU A 27 43.67 6.30 -27.06
N LEU A 28 43.78 7.52 -26.53
CA LEU A 28 44.82 8.49 -26.89
C LEU A 28 46.22 8.09 -26.43
N THR A 29 46.33 7.29 -25.36
CA THR A 29 47.63 6.70 -25.01
C THR A 29 48.08 5.63 -25.98
N ALA A 30 47.16 4.97 -26.68
CA ALA A 30 47.49 3.97 -27.70
C ALA A 30 47.58 4.57 -29.12
N PHE A 31 47.05 5.77 -29.32
CA PHE A 31 47.01 6.48 -30.59
C PHE A 31 47.29 7.97 -30.35
N SER A 32 48.57 8.34 -30.44
CA SER A 32 49.02 9.68 -30.07
C SER A 32 48.73 10.71 -31.17
N LYS A 33 48.93 11.99 -30.84
CA LYS A 33 48.84 13.08 -31.83
C LYS A 33 49.83 12.86 -32.98
N GLU A 34 51.02 12.35 -32.69
CA GLU A 34 52.05 12.01 -33.67
C GLU A 34 51.60 10.87 -34.60
N ASP A 35 50.88 9.88 -34.06
CA ASP A 35 50.32 8.79 -34.88
C ASP A 35 49.27 9.31 -35.87
N VAL A 36 48.42 10.25 -35.44
CA VAL A 36 47.48 10.96 -36.34
C VAL A 36 48.24 11.76 -37.38
N HIS A 37 49.26 12.51 -36.98
CA HIS A 37 50.05 13.34 -37.89
C HIS A 37 50.77 12.50 -38.95
N LYS A 38 51.24 11.31 -38.56
CA LYS A 38 51.86 10.34 -39.46
C LYS A 38 50.86 9.66 -40.39
N ALA A 39 49.70 9.25 -39.88
CA ALA A 39 48.66 8.59 -40.67
C ALA A 39 48.06 9.52 -41.74
N PHE A 40 48.00 10.82 -41.45
CA PHE A 40 47.43 11.84 -42.33
C PHE A 40 48.50 12.79 -42.88
N SER A 41 49.67 12.29 -43.28
CA SER A 41 50.81 13.13 -43.69
C SER A 41 50.54 14.05 -44.89
N THR A 42 49.51 13.75 -45.69
CA THR A 42 49.07 14.58 -46.84
C THR A 42 48.26 15.81 -46.44
N PHE A 43 47.73 15.85 -45.21
CA PHE A 43 46.96 16.96 -44.68
C PHE A 43 47.88 18.02 -44.09
N THR A 44 47.42 19.26 -44.05
CA THR A 44 48.09 20.38 -43.37
C THR A 44 48.08 20.20 -41.86
N ASP A 45 48.99 20.85 -41.14
CA ASP A 45 49.03 20.81 -39.67
C ASP A 45 47.70 21.22 -39.03
N ALA A 46 47.05 22.24 -39.59
CA ALA A 46 45.76 22.73 -39.10
C ALA A 46 44.64 21.67 -39.26
N GLU A 47 44.61 20.96 -40.38
CA GLU A 47 43.62 19.90 -40.62
C GLU A 47 43.85 18.69 -39.71
N ARG A 48 45.12 18.32 -39.47
CA ARG A 48 45.47 17.20 -38.57
C ARG A 48 45.13 17.52 -37.12
N ASP A 49 45.34 18.76 -36.69
CA ASP A 49 44.96 19.24 -35.37
C ASP A 49 43.43 19.30 -35.21
N SER A 50 42.72 19.74 -36.26
CA SER A 50 41.25 19.69 -36.28
C SER A 50 40.73 18.26 -36.19
N LEU A 51 41.26 17.32 -36.99
CA LEU A 51 40.94 15.89 -36.93
C LEU A 51 41.15 15.30 -35.54
N TYR A 52 42.27 15.63 -34.90
CA TYR A 52 42.57 15.18 -33.54
C TYR A 52 41.56 15.73 -32.53
N CYS A 53 41.17 17.02 -32.63
CA CYS A 53 40.16 17.63 -31.76
C CYS A 53 38.76 17.04 -31.96
N ILE A 54 38.33 16.82 -33.21
CA ILE A 54 37.05 16.20 -33.56
C ILE A 54 36.94 14.81 -32.93
N PHE A 55 38.01 14.02 -33.00
CA PHE A 55 38.06 12.66 -32.46
C PHE A 55 37.91 12.59 -30.93
N ILE A 56 38.16 13.70 -30.23
CA ILE A 56 38.37 13.69 -28.77
C ILE A 56 37.25 14.41 -28.01
N GLN A 57 36.70 15.50 -28.54
CA GLN A 57 35.92 16.45 -27.73
C GLN A 57 34.65 16.99 -28.37
N GLU A 58 34.68 17.35 -29.65
CA GLU A 58 33.56 18.09 -30.24
C GLU A 58 32.31 17.23 -30.44
N GLU A 59 32.47 15.98 -30.89
CA GLU A 59 31.34 15.09 -31.13
C GLU A 59 30.61 14.72 -29.83
N PHE A 60 31.36 14.46 -28.75
CA PHE A 60 30.76 14.10 -27.46
C PHE A 60 29.95 15.24 -26.85
N GLU A 61 30.47 16.48 -26.86
CA GLU A 61 29.74 17.61 -26.28
C GLU A 61 28.51 17.96 -27.13
N SER A 62 28.61 17.83 -28.47
CA SER A 62 27.49 17.96 -29.39
C SER A 62 26.39 16.95 -29.07
N ILE A 63 26.73 15.67 -28.94
CA ILE A 63 25.77 14.60 -28.58
C ILE A 63 25.15 14.87 -27.20
N CYS A 64 25.94 15.30 -26.22
CA CYS A 64 25.43 15.61 -24.88
C CYS A 64 24.42 16.76 -24.90
N HIS A 65 24.63 17.76 -25.77
CA HIS A 65 23.73 18.87 -25.95
C HIS A 65 22.45 18.45 -26.68
N GLU A 66 22.58 17.74 -27.81
CA GLU A 66 21.47 17.25 -28.63
C GLU A 66 20.53 16.32 -27.86
N THR A 67 21.10 15.41 -27.07
CA THR A 67 20.32 14.43 -26.29
C THR A 67 19.79 15.00 -24.97
N GLU A 68 20.15 16.23 -24.64
CA GLU A 68 19.83 16.88 -23.36
C GLU A 68 20.22 16.02 -22.13
N VAL A 69 21.24 15.15 -22.27
CA VAL A 69 21.63 14.19 -21.21
C VAL A 69 22.01 14.90 -19.91
N GLY A 70 22.60 16.09 -20.01
CA GLY A 70 22.91 16.93 -18.86
C GLY A 70 21.65 17.33 -18.08
N THR A 71 20.60 17.75 -18.79
CA THR A 71 19.30 18.10 -18.21
C THR A 71 18.65 16.87 -17.58
N ALA A 72 18.64 15.74 -18.29
CA ALA A 72 18.09 14.49 -17.77
C ALA A 72 18.80 14.05 -16.49
N LEU A 73 20.14 14.04 -16.46
CA LEU A 73 20.92 13.68 -15.27
C LEU A 73 20.69 14.63 -14.10
N ASN A 74 20.58 15.94 -14.37
CA ASN A 74 20.21 16.94 -13.37
C ASN A 74 18.81 16.66 -12.77
N MET A 75 17.82 16.33 -13.61
CA MET A 75 16.47 15.98 -13.16
C MET A 75 16.47 14.72 -12.31
N VAL A 76 17.19 13.68 -12.72
CA VAL A 76 17.30 12.45 -11.91
C VAL A 76 17.97 12.78 -10.57
N GLU A 77 18.92 13.73 -10.51
CA GLU A 77 19.61 14.08 -9.25
C GLU A 77 18.66 14.77 -8.29
N HIS A 78 17.92 15.75 -8.79
CA HIS A 78 16.84 16.38 -8.07
C HIS A 78 15.79 15.38 -7.58
N LEU A 79 15.31 14.47 -8.44
CA LEU A 79 14.29 13.48 -8.07
C LEU A 79 14.77 12.50 -7.00
N VAL A 80 16.05 12.10 -7.04
CA VAL A 80 16.63 11.22 -6.01
C VAL A 80 16.80 11.97 -4.70
N GLU A 81 17.24 13.22 -4.74
CA GLU A 81 17.30 14.07 -3.55
C GLU A 81 15.92 14.29 -2.93
N GLU A 82 14.93 14.63 -3.75
CA GLU A 82 13.52 14.80 -3.34
C GLU A 82 12.96 13.50 -2.73
N HIS A 83 13.16 12.36 -3.40
CA HIS A 83 12.71 11.06 -2.90
C HIS A 83 13.39 10.69 -1.56
N ASN A 84 14.68 10.97 -1.40
CA ASN A 84 15.39 10.71 -0.15
C ASN A 84 14.93 11.61 0.99
N LEU A 85 14.45 12.83 0.68
CA LEU A 85 13.88 13.75 1.65
C LEU A 85 12.42 13.40 1.98
N ASP A 86 11.67 12.83 1.03
CA ASP A 86 10.31 12.35 1.22
C ASP A 86 10.27 10.94 1.82
N ILE A 87 10.77 10.84 3.06
CA ILE A 87 10.71 9.64 3.93
C ILE A 87 9.26 9.15 4.08
N LEU A 88 8.28 10.05 3.95
CA LEU A 88 6.86 9.73 4.11
C LEU A 88 6.23 9.07 2.89
N SER A 89 6.80 9.17 1.68
CA SER A 89 6.23 8.51 0.48
C SER A 89 6.28 6.98 0.57
N SER A 90 7.38 6.44 1.12
CA SER A 90 7.57 5.01 1.39
C SER A 90 6.58 4.50 2.44
N ASP A 91 6.43 5.23 3.55
CA ASP A 91 5.59 4.79 4.67
C ASP A 91 4.09 5.03 4.43
N LYS A 92 3.70 6.05 3.67
CA LYS A 92 2.30 6.39 3.41
C LYS A 92 1.54 5.27 2.69
N THR A 93 2.21 4.59 1.75
CA THR A 93 1.61 3.45 1.03
C THR A 93 1.36 2.26 1.97
N ASN A 94 2.27 2.02 2.92
CA ASN A 94 2.13 0.94 3.90
C ASN A 94 1.03 1.25 4.94
N ILE A 95 0.99 2.49 5.44
CA ILE A 95 0.01 2.91 6.45
C ILE A 95 -1.43 2.91 5.90
N GLU A 96 -1.64 3.28 4.64
CA GLU A 96 -2.97 3.26 4.02
C GLU A 96 -3.48 1.81 3.83
N ASP A 97 -2.65 0.90 3.34
CA ASP A 97 -3.00 -0.53 3.19
C ASP A 97 -3.31 -1.20 4.56
N ILE A 98 -2.49 -0.92 5.59
CA ILE A 98 -2.76 -1.38 6.96
C ILE A 98 -4.11 -0.84 7.45
N ARG A 99 -4.40 0.44 7.21
CA ARG A 99 -5.67 1.07 7.63
C ARG A 99 -6.87 0.43 6.95
N GLU A 100 -6.79 0.16 5.65
CA GLU A 100 -7.86 -0.49 4.90
C GLU A 100 -8.12 -1.90 5.42
N LYS A 101 -7.06 -2.70 5.63
CA LYS A 101 -7.16 -4.05 6.20
C LYS A 101 -7.81 -4.06 7.58
N ILE A 102 -7.36 -3.17 8.48
CA ILE A 102 -7.94 -3.04 9.83
C ILE A 102 -9.41 -2.62 9.77
N THR A 103 -9.73 -1.66 8.90
CA THR A 103 -11.11 -1.15 8.75
C THR A 103 -12.03 -2.25 8.27
N LYS A 104 -11.60 -3.03 7.27
CA LYS A 104 -12.36 -4.18 6.77
C LYS A 104 -12.57 -5.23 7.85
N ALA A 105 -11.50 -5.65 8.53
CA ALA A 105 -11.58 -6.65 9.59
C ALA A 105 -12.52 -6.22 10.72
N LYS A 106 -12.47 -4.95 11.15
CA LYS A 106 -13.40 -4.41 12.16
C LYS A 106 -14.85 -4.40 11.70
N LYS A 107 -15.09 -4.06 10.43
CA LYS A 107 -16.45 -4.07 9.87
C LYS A 107 -17.03 -5.48 9.83
N ASP A 108 -16.23 -6.45 9.38
CA ASP A 108 -16.63 -7.86 9.31
C ASP A 108 -16.94 -8.41 10.71
N GLU A 109 -16.12 -8.09 11.71
CA GLU A 109 -16.34 -8.47 13.11
C GLU A 109 -17.61 -7.85 13.70
N ILE A 110 -17.85 -6.54 13.48
CA ILE A 110 -19.08 -5.88 13.92
C ILE A 110 -20.31 -6.56 13.32
N GLN A 111 -20.27 -6.90 12.03
CA GLN A 111 -21.36 -7.59 11.35
C GLN A 111 -21.59 -9.00 11.92
N HIS A 112 -20.52 -9.73 12.20
CA HIS A 112 -20.60 -11.05 12.84
C HIS A 112 -21.24 -10.96 14.23
N LEU A 113 -20.73 -10.09 15.09
CA LEU A 113 -21.24 -9.90 16.46
C LEU A 113 -22.69 -9.42 16.48
N THR A 114 -23.08 -8.53 15.56
CA THR A 114 -24.47 -8.07 15.43
C THR A 114 -25.40 -9.22 15.08
N SER A 115 -24.97 -10.11 14.16
CA SER A 115 -25.77 -11.27 13.76
C SER A 115 -25.95 -12.25 14.92
N LEU A 116 -24.89 -12.47 15.70
CA LEU A 116 -24.92 -13.36 16.86
C LEU A 116 -25.83 -12.81 17.97
N LEU A 117 -25.79 -11.49 18.19
CA LEU A 117 -26.65 -10.82 19.16
C LEU A 117 -28.13 -10.97 18.80
N LEU A 118 -28.50 -10.68 17.55
CA LEU A 118 -29.88 -10.83 17.06
C LEU A 118 -30.40 -12.26 17.24
N TRP A 119 -29.56 -13.26 16.92
CA TRP A 119 -29.92 -14.66 17.12
C TRP A 119 -30.14 -14.99 18.61
N ALA A 120 -29.26 -14.51 19.49
CA ALA A 120 -29.40 -14.74 20.93
C ALA A 120 -30.66 -14.08 21.51
N GLU A 121 -31.01 -12.88 21.03
CA GLU A 121 -32.25 -12.18 21.41
C GLU A 121 -33.49 -12.97 20.98
N GLU A 122 -33.52 -13.48 19.74
CA GLU A 122 -34.62 -14.30 19.24
C GLU A 122 -34.81 -15.58 20.07
N GLN A 123 -33.71 -16.28 20.39
CA GLN A 123 -33.77 -17.46 21.25
C GLN A 123 -34.28 -17.14 22.66
N ASN A 124 -33.85 -16.00 23.22
CA ASN A 124 -34.30 -15.56 24.54
C ASN A 124 -35.81 -15.26 24.54
N ASP A 125 -36.31 -14.58 23.51
CA ASP A 125 -37.74 -14.27 23.41
C ASP A 125 -38.60 -15.51 23.19
N ASN A 126 -38.13 -16.48 22.40
CA ASN A 126 -38.77 -17.79 22.28
C ASN A 126 -38.85 -18.49 23.65
N MET A 127 -37.74 -18.50 24.40
CA MET A 127 -37.69 -19.10 25.73
C MET A 127 -38.64 -18.41 26.71
N LYS A 128 -38.68 -17.07 26.72
CA LYS A 128 -39.63 -16.29 27.54
C LYS A 128 -41.08 -16.64 27.19
N ALA A 129 -41.42 -16.73 25.91
CA ALA A 129 -42.75 -17.10 25.45
C ALA A 129 -43.14 -18.52 25.94
N ARG A 130 -42.21 -19.48 25.84
CA ARG A 130 -42.39 -20.84 26.34
C ARG A 130 -42.61 -20.88 27.85
N ILE A 131 -41.80 -20.13 28.62
CA ILE A 131 -41.95 -20.03 30.08
C ILE A 131 -43.31 -19.44 30.44
N LYS A 132 -43.76 -18.40 29.73
CA LYS A 132 -45.07 -17.77 29.95
C LYS A 132 -46.21 -18.77 29.72
N SER A 133 -46.19 -19.49 28.59
CA SER A 133 -47.20 -20.52 28.27
C SER A 133 -47.25 -21.64 29.32
N LEU A 134 -46.08 -22.10 29.80
CA LEU A 134 -46.02 -23.12 30.86
C LEU A 134 -46.57 -22.62 32.20
N LYS A 135 -46.34 -21.35 32.55
CA LYS A 135 -46.93 -20.73 33.73
C LYS A 135 -48.45 -20.63 33.62
N GLU A 136 -48.97 -20.21 32.46
CA GLU A 136 -50.41 -20.15 32.21
C GLU A 136 -51.07 -21.54 32.29
N ARG A 137 -50.45 -22.58 31.71
CA ARG A 137 -50.93 -23.97 31.84
C ARG A 137 -50.95 -24.46 33.30
N ARG A 138 -49.94 -24.09 34.10
CA ARG A 138 -49.90 -24.45 35.54
C ARG A 138 -51.01 -23.78 36.34
N ASN A 139 -51.44 -22.59 35.92
CA ASN A 139 -52.49 -21.82 36.60
C ASN A 139 -53.92 -22.31 36.28
N PHE A 140 -54.11 -23.50 35.68
CA PHE A 140 -55.43 -24.07 35.47
C PHE A 140 -56.09 -24.45 36.82
N PRO A 141 -57.30 -23.95 37.13
CA PRO A 141 -58.00 -24.22 38.39
C PRO A 141 -58.52 -25.67 38.50
N VAL A 142 -58.38 -26.47 37.44
CA VAL A 142 -58.90 -27.84 37.35
C VAL A 142 -58.35 -28.74 38.46
N THR A 143 -57.10 -28.54 38.89
CA THR A 143 -56.53 -29.30 40.02
C THR A 143 -57.07 -28.87 41.38
N ALA A 144 -57.46 -27.60 41.55
CA ALA A 144 -58.03 -27.13 42.81
C ALA A 144 -59.51 -27.53 42.95
N ASP A 145 -60.30 -27.32 41.90
CA ASP A 145 -61.72 -27.70 41.84
C ASP A 145 -61.91 -29.23 41.94
N ALA A 146 -61.05 -30.02 41.28
CA ALA A 146 -61.11 -31.47 41.40
C ALA A 146 -60.79 -31.96 42.83
N VAL A 147 -59.81 -31.34 43.50
CA VAL A 147 -59.43 -31.69 44.88
C VAL A 147 -60.52 -31.30 45.87
N GLU A 148 -61.17 -30.15 45.66
CA GLU A 148 -62.27 -29.69 46.50
C GLU A 148 -63.52 -30.58 46.34
N LYS A 149 -63.87 -30.96 45.10
CA LYS A 149 -64.94 -31.94 44.84
C LYS A 149 -64.67 -33.30 45.46
N LEU A 150 -63.43 -33.79 45.36
CA LEU A 150 -63.03 -35.08 45.94
C LEU A 150 -63.11 -35.04 47.47
N ARG A 151 -62.70 -33.94 48.09
CA ARG A 151 -62.84 -33.69 49.53
C ARG A 151 -64.30 -33.70 49.97
N SER A 152 -65.16 -32.97 49.26
CA SER A 152 -66.61 -32.94 49.54
C SER A 152 -67.27 -34.32 49.38
N TRP A 153 -66.84 -35.10 48.39
CA TRP A 153 -67.39 -36.44 48.19
C TRP A 153 -66.97 -37.41 49.31
N ASN A 154 -65.74 -37.30 49.80
CA ASN A 154 -65.24 -38.08 50.92
C ASN A 154 -65.96 -37.74 52.23
N GLU A 155 -66.18 -36.44 52.49
CA GLU A 155 -66.95 -35.98 53.66
C GLU A 155 -68.40 -36.47 53.64
N ASN A 156 -69.03 -36.50 52.46
CA ASN A 156 -70.39 -37.04 52.31
C ASN A 156 -70.43 -38.56 52.53
N TYR A 157 -69.40 -39.29 52.11
CA TYR A 157 -69.31 -40.74 52.33
C TYR A 157 -69.15 -41.10 53.81
N GLU A 158 -68.28 -40.39 54.53
CA GLU A 158 -68.10 -40.55 55.99
C GLU A 158 -69.39 -40.23 56.76
N ARG A 159 -70.15 -39.23 56.31
CA ARG A 159 -71.44 -38.87 56.92
C ARG A 159 -72.53 -39.91 56.66
N TYR A 160 -72.50 -40.62 55.53
CA TYR A 160 -73.45 -41.70 55.23
C TYR A 160 -73.16 -42.99 56.02
N ASN A 161 -71.90 -43.26 56.37
CA ASN A 161 -71.50 -44.43 57.17
C ASN A 161 -71.55 -44.21 58.69
N SER A 162 -71.85 -42.99 59.15
CA SER A 162 -71.86 -42.61 60.58
C SER A 162 -73.27 -42.39 61.18
N ASN A 163 -74.33 -42.77 60.45
CA ASN A 163 -75.72 -42.83 60.93
C ASN A 163 -76.19 -44.28 61.04
#